data_AF-A0A955WNP4-F1
#
_entry.id   AF-A0A955WNP4-F1
#
_cell.length_a   1.000
_cell.length_b   1.000
_cell.length_c   1.000
_cell.angle_alpha   90.00
_cell.angle_beta   90.00
_cell.angle_gamma   90.00
#
_symmetry.space_group_name_H-M   'P 1'
#
loop_
_entity.id
_entity.type
_entity.pdbx_description
1 polymer ?
#
loop_
_entity_poly.entity_id
_entity_poly.type
_entity_poly.pdbx_seq_one_letter_code
_entity_poly.pdbx_strand_id
1 'polypeptide(L)' 'MVLISGLAPLGDALDPTVRALRRDLGCAARREGDDVAVTGDLTDRVIAWLEAHGARRIVRGN' A
#
# COMPACT_ATOMS: atom_id res chain seq x y z
N MET A 1 5.44 -1.96 -10.66
CA MET A 1 4.11 -2.01 -10.01
C MET A 1 4.27 -2.84 -8.75
N VAL A 2 3.85 -2.31 -7.62
CA VAL A 2 3.92 -2.94 -6.31
C VAL A 2 2.50 -3.33 -5.91
N LEU A 3 2.27 -4.59 -5.54
CA LEU A 3 1.01 -5.03 -4.98
C LEU A 3 1.17 -5.16 -3.47
N ILE A 4 0.28 -4.50 -2.72
CA ILE A 4 0.24 -4.55 -1.27
C ILE A 4 -0.97 -5.39 -0.89
N SER A 5 -0.71 -6.59 -0.37
CA SER A 5 -1.74 -7.54 0.06
C SER A 5 -1.71 -7.74 1.58
N GLY A 6 -2.75 -8.36 2.13
CA GLY A 6 -2.84 -8.63 3.56
C GLY A 6 -3.30 -7.43 4.40
N LEU A 7 -3.83 -6.40 3.74
CA LEU A 7 -4.60 -5.32 4.36
C LEU A 7 -6.02 -5.78 4.77
N ALA A 8 -6.27 -7.09 4.72
CA ALA A 8 -7.54 -7.81 4.82
C ALA A 8 -8.53 -7.38 5.93
N PRO A 9 -8.14 -6.94 7.15
CA PRO A 9 -9.15 -6.45 8.10
C PRO A 9 -9.73 -5.07 7.72
N LEU A 10 -9.20 -4.39 6.69
CA LEU A 10 -9.60 -3.02 6.39
C LEU A 10 -10.88 -2.92 5.54
N GLY A 11 -11.14 -3.81 4.58
CA GLY A 11 -12.38 -3.75 3.77
C GLY A 11 -12.65 -2.34 3.21
N ASP A 12 -13.71 -1.67 3.68
CA ASP A 12 -14.01 -0.26 3.34
C ASP A 12 -12.94 0.77 3.78
N ALA A 13 -12.10 0.44 4.76
CA ALA A 13 -10.97 1.25 5.20
C ALA A 13 -9.74 1.18 4.26
N LEU A 14 -9.81 0.40 3.18
CA LEU A 14 -8.80 0.43 2.12
C LEU A 14 -8.81 1.78 1.38
N ASP A 15 -9.96 2.40 1.17
CA ASP A 15 -10.07 3.64 0.39
C ASP A 15 -9.32 4.83 1.04
N PRO A 16 -9.42 5.07 2.37
CA PRO A 16 -8.54 6.00 3.07
C PRO A 16 -7.05 5.69 2.91
N THR A 17 -6.69 4.40 2.92
CA THR A 17 -5.28 3.95 2.77
C THR A 17 -4.75 4.25 1.38
N VAL A 18 -5.54 3.97 0.33
CA VAL A 18 -5.21 4.32 -1.06
C VAL A 18 -5.03 5.82 -1.22
N ARG A 19 -5.91 6.63 -0.60
CA ARG A 19 -5.82 8.09 -0.63
C ARG A 19 -4.56 8.59 0.07
N ALA A 20 -4.20 8.02 1.21
CA ALA A 20 -2.99 8.38 1.96
C ALA A 20 -1.73 8.03 1.16
N LEU A 21 -1.65 6.82 0.58
CA LEU A 21 -0.56 6.41 -0.30
C LEU A 21 -0.37 7.38 -1.48
N ARG A 22 -1.46 7.75 -2.17
CA ARG A 22 -1.39 8.73 -3.27
C ARG A 22 -0.86 10.08 -2.82
N ARG A 23 -1.31 10.55 -1.66
CA ARG A 23 -0.94 11.86 -1.10
C ARG A 23 0.53 11.89 -0.68
N ASP A 24 0.99 10.87 0.03
CA ASP A 24 2.28 10.89 0.72
C ASP A 24 3.42 10.43 -0.19
N LEU A 25 3.15 9.47 -1.08
CA LEU A 25 4.14 8.96 -2.02
C LEU A 25 4.10 9.65 -3.39
N GLY A 26 3.06 10.43 -3.67
CA GLY A 26 2.88 11.10 -4.97
C GLY A 26 2.70 10.12 -6.12
N CYS A 27 2.19 8.91 -5.85
CA CYS A 27 2.08 7.82 -6.81
C CYS A 27 0.63 7.50 -7.17
N ALA A 28 0.43 6.85 -8.31
CA ALA A 28 -0.87 6.26 -8.63
C ALA A 28 -1.06 4.94 -7.85
N ALA A 29 -1.88 4.95 -6.81
CA ALA A 29 -2.34 3.75 -6.10
C ALA A 29 -3.81 3.44 -6.42
N ARG A 30 -4.25 2.19 -6.44
CA ARG A 30 -5.68 1.83 -6.62
C ARG A 30 -6.02 0.60 -5.80
N ARG A 31 -7.27 0.48 -5.37
CA ARG A 31 -7.80 -0.74 -4.78
C ARG A 31 -7.98 -1.81 -5.86
N GLU A 32 -7.58 -3.04 -5.56
CA GLU A 32 -7.74 -4.21 -6.41
C GLU A 32 -8.27 -5.35 -5.54
N GLY A 33 -9.60 -5.45 -5.43
CA GLY A 33 -10.25 -6.35 -4.48
C GLY A 33 -9.92 -5.97 -3.03
N ASP A 34 -9.20 -6.84 -2.34
CA ASP A 34 -8.73 -6.66 -0.96
C ASP A 34 -7.29 -6.14 -0.87
N ASP A 35 -6.67 -5.86 -2.03
CA ASP A 35 -5.30 -5.41 -2.17
C ASP A 35 -5.22 -3.95 -2.66
N VAL A 36 -4.02 -3.38 -2.56
CA VAL A 36 -3.69 -2.07 -3.14
C VAL A 36 -2.57 -2.21 -4.15
N ALA A 37 -2.87 -1.90 -5.40
CA ALA A 37 -1.88 -1.83 -6.47
C ALA A 37 -1.31 -0.40 -6.56
N VAL A 38 0.01 -0.28 -6.46
CA VAL A 38 0.76 0.97 -6.58
C VAL A 38 1.61 0.94 -7.85
N THR A 39 1.43 1.92 -8.73
CA THR A 39 2.19 2.04 -9.96
C THR A 39 3.43 2.90 -9.74
N GLY A 40 4.59 2.36 -10.15
CA GLY A 40 5.91 2.99 -10.00
C GLY A 40 6.98 1.99 -9.59
N ASP A 41 8.22 2.46 -9.54
CA ASP A 41 9.34 1.81 -8.85
C ASP A 41 9.57 2.52 -7.51
N LEU A 42 8.76 2.16 -6.53
CA LEU A 42 8.69 2.81 -5.23
C LEU A 42 8.72 1.79 -4.09
N THR A 43 9.22 0.59 -4.35
CA THR A 43 9.15 -0.54 -3.41
C THR A 43 9.67 -0.14 -2.03
N ASP A 44 10.86 0.45 -1.96
CA ASP A 44 11.47 0.84 -0.68
C ASP A 44 10.71 1.99 0.00
N ARG A 45 10.14 2.91 -0.78
CA ARG A 45 9.32 4.01 -0.25
C ARG A 45 7.97 3.53 0.27
N VAL A 46 7.37 2.54 -0.39
CA VAL A 46 6.14 1.88 0.06
C VAL A 46 6.40 1.11 1.36
N ILE A 47 7.51 0.39 1.46
CA ILE A 47 7.91 -0.31 2.69
C ILE A 47 8.05 0.69 3.84
N ALA A 48 8.84 1.74 3.66
CA ALA A 48 9.04 2.77 4.69
C ALA A 48 7.72 3.44 5.11
N TRP A 49 6.82 3.68 4.15
CA TRP A 49 5.50 4.23 4.43
C TRP A 49 4.63 3.27 5.25
N LEU A 50 4.62 1.98 4.90
CA LEU A 50 3.88 0.94 5.63
C LEU A 50 4.39 0.78 7.06
N GLU A 51 5.71 0.80 7.26
CA GLU A 51 6.33 0.75 8.59
C GLU A 51 5.91 1.95 9.44
N ALA A 52 5.96 3.17 8.87
CA ALA A 52 5.53 4.38 9.55
C ALA A 52 4.03 4.36 9.93
N HIS A 53 3.21 3.61 9.19
CA HIS A 53 1.78 3.46 9.43
C HIS A 53 1.42 2.20 10.23
N GLY A 54 2.40 1.55 10.86
CA GLY A 54 2.18 0.48 11.84
C GLY A 54 2.07 -0.93 11.26
N ALA A 55 2.55 -1.15 10.03
CA ALA A 55 2.68 -2.49 9.50
C ALA A 55 3.61 -3.34 10.38
N ARG A 56 3.09 -4.43 10.94
CA ARG A 56 3.82 -5.29 11.88
C ARG A 56 4.74 -6.31 11.19
N ARG A 57 4.46 -6.61 9.92
CA ARG A 57 5.22 -7.56 9.12
C ARG A 57 5.06 -7.17 7.65
N ILE A 58 6.19 -6.98 6.98
CA ILE A 58 6.24 -6.71 5.54
C ILE A 58 7.03 -7.84 4.91
N VAL A 59 6.44 -8.48 3.90
CA VAL A 59 7.10 -9.53 3.11
C VAL A 59 7.18 -9.01 1.68
N ARG A 60 8.40 -8.91 1.16
CA ARG A 60 8.63 -8.58 -0.24
C ARG A 60 8.54 -9.86 -1.07
N GLY A 61 7.52 -9.96 -1.91
CA GLY A 61 7.46 -10.98 -2.97
C GLY A 61 8.40 -10.60 -4.11
N ASN A 62 9.04 -11.60 -4.73
CA ASN A 62 9.78 -11.46 -5.98
C ASN A 62 8.88 -11.75 -7.17
#